data_AF-A0A349B4H3-F1
#
_entry.id   AF-A0A349B4H3-F1
#
_cell.length_a   1.000
_cell.length_b   1.000
_cell.length_c   1.000
_cell.angle_alpha   90.00
_cell.angle_beta   90.00
_cell.angle_gamma   90.00
#
_symmetry.space_group_name_H-M   'P 1'
#
loop_
_entity.id
_entity.type
_entity.pdbx_description
1 polymer ?
#
loop_
_entity_poly.entity_id
_entity_poly.type
_entity_poly.pdbx_seq_one_letter_code
_entity_poly.pdbx_strand_id
1 'polypeptide(L)'
;MSPVAKRRGRGHTGRAVAVAVVGVVVALGTAFLVANLASRGDVQVRLGDDRFDAGRVENLARIIDEDGQPILFPDPANFSRSIYVDHQGGDPTTGWIALSAFVPDQPECTLTFDPEVDRFTIDDAQPASCDRDTTFPRSGAGLRVYATEVIDGRLTIDLQDPANAPD
;
A
#
# COMPACT_ATOMS: atom_id res chain seq x y z
N MET A 1 -16.30 50.31 74.97
CA MET A 1 -15.29 49.40 74.41
C MET A 1 -16.00 48.12 73.99
N SER A 2 -16.18 47.89 72.69
CA SER A 2 -16.70 46.61 72.18
C SER A 2 -15.56 45.85 71.51
N PRO A 3 -15.31 44.57 71.83
CA PRO A 3 -14.29 43.80 71.14
C PRO A 3 -14.83 43.36 69.77
N VAL A 4 -14.02 43.55 68.73
CA VAL A 4 -14.28 43.05 67.39
C VAL A 4 -13.88 41.57 67.34
N ALA A 5 -14.85 40.67 67.20
CA ALA A 5 -14.58 39.26 66.95
C ALA A 5 -14.21 39.05 65.46
N LYS A 6 -12.92 38.80 65.18
CA LYS A 6 -12.48 38.32 63.86
C LYS A 6 -12.92 36.86 63.68
N ARG A 7 -13.97 36.60 62.90
CA ARG A 7 -14.27 35.24 62.41
C ARG A 7 -13.22 34.81 61.39
N ARG A 8 -12.31 33.92 61.79
CA ARG A 8 -11.46 33.15 60.87
C ARG A 8 -12.32 32.11 60.14
N GLY A 9 -12.64 32.37 58.87
CA GLY A 9 -13.32 31.41 57.99
C GLY A 9 -12.36 30.30 57.55
N ARG A 10 -12.32 29.18 58.29
CA ARG A 10 -11.52 27.98 57.98
C ARG A 10 -12.22 26.96 57.06
N GLY A 11 -13.31 27.35 56.39
CA GLY A 11 -14.17 26.43 55.64
C GLY A 11 -13.93 26.31 54.12
N HIS A 12 -13.19 27.25 53.51
CA HIS A 12 -13.03 27.32 52.05
C HIS A 12 -11.68 26.77 51.55
N THR A 13 -10.65 26.76 52.39
CA THR A 13 -9.29 26.34 52.01
C THR A 13 -9.21 24.83 51.77
N GLY A 14 -9.87 24.01 52.59
CA GLY A 14 -9.87 22.55 52.44
C GLY A 14 -10.60 22.07 51.18
N ARG A 15 -11.67 22.77 50.77
CA ARG A 15 -12.41 22.46 49.54
C ARG A 15 -11.62 22.85 48.29
N ALA A 16 -10.95 24.00 48.30
CA ALA A 16 -10.09 24.42 47.20
C ALA A 16 -8.89 23.48 47.00
N VAL A 17 -8.26 23.05 48.10
CA VAL A 17 -7.16 22.07 48.06
C VAL A 17 -7.63 20.71 47.54
N ALA A 18 -8.80 20.24 47.96
CA ALA A 18 -9.34 18.98 47.46
C ALA A 18 -9.60 19.00 45.94
N VAL A 19 -10.17 20.09 45.42
CA VAL A 19 -10.42 20.26 43.97
C VAL A 19 -9.10 20.29 43.18
N ALA A 20 -8.08 20.99 43.69
CA ALA A 20 -6.77 21.05 43.05
C ALA A 20 -6.11 19.66 42.98
N VAL A 21 -6.18 18.88 44.06
CA VAL A 21 -5.62 17.52 44.10
C VAL A 21 -6.34 16.60 43.11
N VAL A 22 -7.67 16.65 43.05
CA VAL A 22 -8.45 15.85 42.09
C VAL A 22 -8.07 16.21 40.65
N GLY A 23 -7.93 17.49 40.33
CA GLY A 23 -7.50 17.93 39.00
C GLY A 23 -6.13 17.40 38.61
N VAL A 24 -5.16 17.41 39.53
CA VAL A 24 -3.82 16.85 39.30
C VAL A 24 -3.88 15.34 39.08
N VAL A 25 -4.64 14.62 39.89
CA VAL A 25 -4.80 13.17 39.74
C VAL A 25 -5.44 12.81 38.39
N VAL A 26 -6.47 13.55 37.96
CA VAL A 26 -7.10 13.37 36.65
C VAL A 26 -6.12 13.66 35.52
N ALA A 27 -5.36 14.76 35.60
CA ALA A 27 -4.39 15.12 34.57
C ALA A 27 -3.27 14.06 34.44
N LEU A 28 -2.72 13.61 35.57
CA LEU A 28 -1.71 12.55 35.60
C LEU A 28 -2.27 11.20 35.13
N GLY A 29 -3.51 10.88 35.50
CA GLY A 29 -4.20 9.67 35.05
C GLY A 29 -4.43 9.65 33.53
N THR A 30 -4.88 10.76 32.96
CA THR A 30 -5.05 10.90 31.50
C THR A 30 -3.71 10.81 30.78
N ALA A 31 -2.68 11.50 31.26
CA ALA A 31 -1.34 11.44 30.67
C ALA A 31 -0.77 10.02 30.72
N PHE A 32 -0.93 9.32 31.85
CA PHE A 32 -0.52 7.93 32.00
C PHE A 32 -1.30 7.00 31.06
N LEU A 33 -2.63 7.17 30.94
CA LEU A 33 -3.46 6.39 30.04
C LEU A 33 -3.01 6.56 28.58
N VAL A 34 -2.79 7.81 28.14
CA VAL A 34 -2.31 8.12 26.78
C VAL A 34 -0.91 7.54 26.54
N ALA A 35 0.02 7.73 27.48
CA ALA A 35 1.37 7.18 27.37
C ALA A 35 1.35 5.65 27.33
N ASN A 36 0.47 5.02 28.12
CA ASN A 36 0.34 3.57 28.15
C ASN A 36 -0.26 3.04 26.84
N LEU A 37 -1.27 3.72 26.28
CA LEU A 37 -1.86 3.37 24.99
C LEU A 37 -0.86 3.55 23.84
N ALA A 38 -0.08 4.64 23.86
CA ALA A 38 1.00 4.89 22.91
C ALA A 38 2.11 3.84 23.03
N SER A 39 2.47 3.42 24.25
CA SER A 39 3.51 2.39 24.47
C SER A 39 3.06 0.98 24.09
N ARG A 40 1.76 0.71 24.05
CA ARG A 40 1.18 -0.55 23.57
C ARG A 40 0.94 -0.55 22.05
N GLY A 41 1.10 0.61 21.42
CA GLY A 41 0.81 0.81 20.01
C GLY A 41 1.98 0.39 19.14
N ASP A 42 2.07 -0.89 18.82
CA ASP A 42 2.49 -1.32 17.47
C ASP A 42 1.39 -0.87 16.49
N VAL A 43 1.20 0.45 16.36
CA VAL A 43 0.38 1.01 15.31
C VAL A 43 1.32 1.08 14.11
N GLN A 44 1.49 -0.05 13.44
CA GLN A 44 1.91 -0.04 12.04
C GLN A 44 0.87 0.80 11.30
N VAL A 45 1.18 2.07 11.11
CA VAL A 45 0.45 2.94 10.20
C VAL A 45 0.71 2.35 8.81
N ARG A 46 -0.10 1.37 8.41
CA ARG A 46 -0.11 0.79 7.06
C ARG A 46 -0.69 1.85 6.12
N LEU A 47 0.16 2.78 5.72
CA LEU A 47 -0.12 3.78 4.68
C LEU A 47 0.00 3.08 3.32
N GLY A 48 -0.98 2.23 3.02
CA GLY A 48 -1.03 1.39 1.82
C GLY A 48 -1.16 -0.08 2.20
N ASP A 49 -2.13 -0.76 1.59
CA ASP A 49 -2.10 -2.21 1.57
C ASP A 49 -0.91 -2.62 0.69
N ASP A 50 -0.02 -3.45 1.24
CA ASP A 50 1.11 -4.06 0.51
C ASP A 50 0.64 -4.96 -0.65
N ARG A 51 -0.67 -5.25 -0.66
CA ARG A 51 -1.36 -6.09 -1.62
C ARG A 51 -2.30 -5.24 -2.47
N PHE A 52 -2.17 -5.38 -3.77
CA PHE A 52 -3.02 -4.73 -4.75
C PHE A 52 -4.14 -5.71 -5.20
N ASP A 53 -5.40 -5.32 -5.00
CA ASP A 53 -6.57 -6.04 -5.54
C ASP A 53 -6.83 -5.56 -6.98
N ALA A 54 -6.47 -6.39 -7.95
CA ALA A 54 -6.67 -6.12 -9.37
C ALA A 54 -8.13 -6.33 -9.81
N GLY A 55 -8.95 -6.99 -8.98
CA GLY A 55 -10.37 -7.23 -9.23
C GLY A 55 -10.72 -8.69 -9.52
N ARG A 56 -11.90 -8.90 -10.12
CA ARG A 56 -12.49 -10.23 -10.34
C ARG A 56 -11.78 -10.98 -11.46
N VAL A 57 -11.34 -12.20 -11.16
CA VAL A 57 -10.55 -13.01 -12.10
C VAL A 57 -11.29 -13.36 -13.37
N GLU A 58 -12.61 -13.62 -13.31
CA GLU A 58 -13.39 -13.98 -14.51
C GLU A 58 -13.50 -12.80 -15.48
N ASN A 59 -13.55 -11.57 -14.95
CA ASN A 59 -13.62 -10.38 -15.78
C ASN A 59 -12.25 -10.08 -16.40
N LEU A 60 -11.18 -10.17 -15.60
CA LEU A 60 -9.82 -9.90 -16.05
C LEU A 60 -9.38 -10.91 -17.12
N ALA A 61 -9.59 -12.21 -16.89
CA ALA A 61 -9.20 -13.26 -17.84
C ALA A 61 -9.94 -13.08 -19.17
N ARG A 62 -11.24 -12.81 -19.11
CA ARG A 62 -12.04 -12.53 -20.30
C ARG A 62 -11.55 -11.30 -21.06
N ILE A 63 -11.17 -10.22 -20.38
CA ILE A 63 -10.63 -9.02 -21.03
C ILE A 63 -9.30 -9.35 -21.73
N ILE A 64 -8.40 -10.07 -21.06
CA ILE A 64 -7.10 -10.47 -21.62
C ILE A 64 -7.29 -11.37 -22.84
N ASP A 65 -8.25 -12.31 -22.79
CA ASP A 65 -8.58 -13.20 -23.92
C ASP A 65 -9.24 -12.44 -25.09
N GLU A 66 -10.15 -11.51 -24.81
CA GLU A 66 -10.85 -10.71 -25.82
C GLU A 66 -9.92 -9.70 -26.51
N ASP A 67 -9.10 -8.99 -25.74
CA ASP A 67 -8.19 -7.95 -26.23
C ASP A 67 -6.86 -8.54 -26.74
N GLY A 68 -6.53 -9.76 -26.32
CA GLY A 68 -5.31 -10.47 -26.72
C GLY A 68 -4.03 -9.95 -26.06
N GLN A 69 -4.12 -9.11 -25.03
CA GLN A 69 -2.98 -8.42 -24.42
C GLN A 69 -3.06 -8.31 -22.89
N PRO A 70 -1.91 -8.21 -22.20
CA PRO A 70 -1.84 -7.89 -20.77
C PRO A 70 -2.49 -6.54 -20.42
N ILE A 71 -3.06 -6.47 -19.22
CA ILE A 71 -3.70 -5.25 -18.69
C ILE A 71 -2.65 -4.41 -17.94
N LEU A 72 -2.50 -3.14 -18.34
CA LEU A 72 -1.70 -2.18 -17.60
C LEU A 72 -2.49 -1.60 -16.42
N PHE A 73 -1.93 -1.71 -15.22
CA PHE A 73 -2.37 -1.01 -14.02
C PHE A 73 -1.35 0.09 -13.69
N PRO A 74 -1.63 1.36 -14.04
CA PRO A 74 -0.73 2.46 -13.74
C PRO A 74 -0.74 2.81 -12.25
N ASP A 75 0.41 3.18 -11.67
CA ASP A 75 0.45 3.76 -10.31
C ASP A 75 -0.07 5.20 -10.35
N PRO A 76 -1.25 5.51 -9.77
CA PRO A 76 -1.86 6.83 -9.87
C PRO A 76 -1.15 7.90 -9.04
N ALA A 77 -0.29 7.52 -8.09
CA ALA A 77 0.37 8.47 -7.21
C ALA A 77 1.55 9.15 -7.91
N ASN A 78 2.41 8.37 -8.55
CA ASN A 78 3.66 8.87 -9.13
C ASN A 78 4.18 8.04 -10.32
N PHE A 79 3.39 7.09 -10.83
CA PHE A 79 3.77 6.20 -11.92
C PHE A 79 5.08 5.41 -11.69
N SER A 80 5.51 5.17 -10.45
CA SER A 80 6.77 4.47 -10.17
C SER A 80 6.61 2.97 -9.93
N ARG A 81 5.37 2.47 -9.87
CA ARG A 81 5.03 1.07 -9.57
C ARG A 81 3.91 0.54 -10.47
N SER A 82 3.82 1.05 -11.68
CA SER A 82 2.92 0.51 -12.70
C SER A 82 3.27 -0.95 -12.99
N ILE A 83 2.24 -1.79 -13.15
CA ILE A 83 2.40 -3.22 -13.42
C ILE A 83 1.55 -3.65 -14.61
N TYR A 84 1.99 -4.69 -15.31
CA TYR A 84 1.16 -5.46 -16.22
C TYR A 84 0.63 -6.70 -15.51
N VAL A 85 -0.61 -7.06 -15.80
CA VAL A 85 -1.23 -8.32 -15.37
C VAL A 85 -1.64 -9.09 -16.59
N ASP A 86 -1.25 -10.35 -16.65
CA ASP A 86 -1.60 -11.27 -17.72
C ASP A 86 -2.10 -12.59 -17.15
N HIS A 87 -2.83 -13.34 -17.98
CA HIS A 87 -3.44 -14.62 -17.63
C HIS A 87 -3.14 -15.62 -18.73
N GLN A 88 -2.69 -16.81 -18.35
CA GLN A 88 -2.35 -17.89 -19.27
C GLN A 88 -3.11 -19.16 -18.91
N GLY A 89 -3.85 -19.70 -19.88
CA GLY A 89 -4.63 -20.93 -19.71
C GLY A 89 -6.13 -20.66 -19.65
N GLY A 90 -6.93 -21.73 -19.47
CA GLY A 90 -8.38 -21.64 -19.53
C GLY A 90 -9.11 -21.54 -18.18
N ASP A 91 -8.38 -21.69 -17.07
CA ASP A 91 -8.96 -21.59 -15.72
C ASP A 91 -8.66 -20.21 -15.13
N PRO A 92 -9.68 -19.35 -14.92
CA PRO A 92 -9.47 -18.00 -14.40
C PRO A 92 -8.94 -17.99 -12.95
N THR A 93 -8.91 -19.11 -12.23
CA THR A 93 -8.38 -19.17 -10.86
C THR A 93 -6.88 -19.47 -10.79
N THR A 94 -6.23 -19.76 -11.92
CA THR A 94 -4.80 -20.12 -11.99
C THR A 94 -4.11 -19.43 -13.18
N GLY A 95 -2.79 -19.50 -13.29
CA GLY A 95 -2.07 -19.01 -14.48
C GLY A 95 -1.89 -17.48 -14.56
N TRP A 96 -2.00 -16.79 -13.42
CA TRP A 96 -1.80 -15.34 -13.33
C TRP A 96 -0.34 -14.95 -13.21
N ILE A 97 0.09 -13.97 -13.99
CA ILE A 97 1.40 -13.31 -13.83
C ILE A 97 1.21 -11.81 -13.66
N ALA A 98 2.02 -11.21 -12.79
CA ALA A 98 2.07 -9.78 -12.58
C ALA A 98 3.52 -9.32 -12.76
N LEU A 99 3.73 -8.36 -13.64
CA LEU A 99 5.04 -7.95 -14.14
C LEU A 99 5.25 -6.45 -13.91
N SER A 100 6.47 -6.04 -13.61
CA SER A 100 6.83 -4.63 -13.59
C SER A 100 6.70 -4.01 -14.98
N ALA A 101 6.14 -2.80 -15.07
CA ALA A 101 6.06 -2.06 -16.34
C ALA A 101 7.35 -1.29 -16.67
N PHE A 102 8.48 -1.62 -16.02
CA PHE A 102 9.76 -0.93 -16.18
C PHE A 102 10.86 -1.91 -16.56
N VAL A 103 11.87 -1.40 -17.26
CA VAL A 103 13.11 -2.12 -17.49
C VAL A 103 13.83 -2.35 -16.15
N PRO A 104 14.37 -3.55 -15.88
CA PRO A 104 15.20 -3.79 -14.71
C PRO A 104 16.31 -2.76 -14.56
N ASP A 105 16.48 -2.25 -13.33
CA ASP A 105 17.49 -1.26 -12.97
C ASP A 105 17.42 0.09 -13.71
N GLN A 106 16.35 0.34 -14.50
CA GLN A 106 16.10 1.56 -15.26
C GLN A 106 14.63 2.01 -15.08
N PRO A 107 14.24 2.49 -13.89
CA PRO A 107 12.86 2.86 -13.58
C PRO A 107 12.34 4.06 -14.39
N GLU A 108 13.21 4.79 -15.08
CA GLU A 108 12.85 5.85 -16.03
C GLU A 108 12.42 5.33 -17.41
N CYS A 109 12.58 4.03 -17.68
CA CYS A 109 12.23 3.40 -18.95
C CYS A 109 11.03 2.48 -18.78
N THR A 110 9.86 2.92 -19.24
CA THR A 110 8.63 2.12 -19.20
C THR A 110 8.45 1.24 -20.44
N LEU A 111 7.73 0.14 -20.23
CA LEU A 111 7.41 -0.85 -21.25
C LEU A 111 5.97 -0.67 -21.76
N THR A 112 5.78 -0.92 -23.05
CA THR A 112 4.48 -1.15 -23.67
C THR A 112 4.41 -2.59 -24.17
N PHE A 113 3.21 -3.16 -24.28
CA PHE A 113 3.01 -4.47 -24.89
C PHE A 113 2.64 -4.32 -26.36
N ASP A 114 3.37 -4.99 -27.24
CA ASP A 114 3.08 -5.10 -28.66
C ASP A 114 2.41 -6.46 -28.96
N PRO A 115 1.10 -6.48 -29.25
CA PRO A 115 0.37 -7.71 -29.54
C PRO A 115 0.70 -8.32 -30.90
N GLU A 116 1.31 -7.57 -31.84
CA GLU A 116 1.65 -8.10 -33.17
C GLU A 116 2.84 -9.06 -33.10
N VAL A 117 3.78 -8.79 -32.18
CA VAL A 117 5.00 -9.59 -31.99
C VAL A 117 5.06 -10.34 -30.65
N ASP A 118 4.02 -10.22 -29.81
CA ASP A 118 3.91 -10.87 -28.49
C ASP A 118 5.10 -10.56 -27.56
N ARG A 119 5.42 -9.27 -27.45
CA ARG A 119 6.59 -8.77 -26.72
C ARG A 119 6.25 -7.49 -25.95
N PHE A 120 6.90 -7.32 -24.81
CA PHE A 120 7.08 -6.01 -24.21
C PHE A 120 8.25 -5.30 -24.89
N THR A 121 8.05 -4.05 -25.27
CA THR A 121 9.03 -3.16 -25.91
C THR A 121 9.12 -1.85 -25.13
N ILE A 122 10.15 -1.06 -25.37
CA ILE A 122 10.28 0.27 -24.77
C ILE A 122 9.19 1.19 -25.34
N ASP A 123 8.47 1.89 -24.47
CA ASP A 123 7.47 2.88 -24.90
C ASP A 123 8.12 4.01 -25.72
N ASP A 124 7.46 4.43 -26.79
CA ASP A 124 8.04 5.40 -27.72
C ASP A 124 8.29 6.78 -27.10
N ALA A 125 7.52 7.16 -26.07
CA ALA A 125 7.64 8.41 -25.35
C ALA A 125 8.82 8.46 -24.37
N GLN A 126 9.58 7.37 -24.22
CA GLN A 126 10.68 7.28 -23.25
C GLN A 126 11.92 8.09 -23.65
N PRO A 127 12.77 8.50 -22.67
CA PRO A 127 14.02 9.20 -22.94
C PRO A 127 14.95 8.46 -23.91
N ALA A 128 15.82 9.21 -24.58
CA ALA A 128 16.82 8.63 -25.50
C ALA A 128 17.89 7.76 -24.80
N SER A 129 17.94 7.76 -23.46
CA SER A 129 18.82 6.88 -22.68
C SER A 129 18.32 5.43 -22.64
N CYS A 130 17.03 5.19 -22.92
CA CYS A 130 16.47 3.85 -22.95
C CYS A 130 16.85 3.13 -24.24
N ASP A 131 17.42 1.93 -24.13
CA ASP A 131 17.79 1.09 -25.27
C ASP A 131 16.56 0.53 -25.98
N ARG A 132 16.24 1.08 -27.16
CA ARG A 132 15.03 0.76 -27.94
C ARG A 132 15.01 -0.67 -28.49
N ASP A 133 16.15 -1.36 -28.54
CA ASP A 133 16.22 -2.75 -28.99
C ASP A 133 15.93 -3.74 -27.85
N THR A 134 15.79 -3.25 -26.61
CA THR A 134 15.41 -4.08 -25.45
C THR A 134 13.97 -4.56 -25.57
N THR A 135 13.79 -5.88 -25.50
CA THR A 135 12.47 -6.52 -25.52
C THR A 135 12.38 -7.65 -24.51
N PHE A 136 11.17 -7.91 -24.01
CA PHE A 136 10.88 -9.00 -23.08
C PHE A 136 9.72 -9.85 -23.59
N PRO A 137 9.72 -11.18 -23.36
CA PRO A 137 8.59 -12.02 -23.73
C PRO A 137 7.36 -11.72 -22.88
N ARG A 138 6.17 -12.06 -23.40
CA ARG A 138 4.89 -11.99 -22.66
C ARG A 138 4.91 -12.73 -21.31
N SER A 139 5.69 -13.81 -21.20
CA SER A 139 5.90 -14.53 -19.94
C SER A 139 6.58 -13.71 -18.85
N GLY A 140 7.17 -12.55 -19.21
CA GLY A 140 7.88 -11.69 -18.29
C GLY A 140 9.28 -12.17 -17.92
N ALA A 141 9.84 -13.15 -18.63
CA ALA A 141 11.22 -13.58 -18.37
C ALA A 141 12.19 -12.40 -18.53
N GLY A 142 13.02 -12.16 -17.51
CA GLY A 142 13.91 -11.00 -17.45
C GLY A 142 13.27 -9.75 -16.83
N LEU A 143 11.97 -9.73 -16.55
CA LEU A 143 11.30 -8.68 -15.80
C LEU A 143 11.18 -9.04 -14.33
N ARG A 144 10.95 -8.01 -13.50
CA ARG A 144 10.52 -8.21 -12.12
C ARG A 144 9.09 -8.74 -12.12
N VAL A 145 8.89 -9.91 -11.51
CA VAL A 145 7.60 -10.58 -11.33
C VAL A 145 7.12 -10.36 -9.90
N TYR A 146 5.81 -10.23 -9.70
CA TYR A 146 5.17 -10.09 -8.40
C TYR A 146 4.36 -11.33 -8.07
N ALA A 147 4.30 -11.69 -6.78
CA ALA A 147 3.50 -12.84 -6.36
C ALA A 147 2.00 -12.55 -6.54
N THR A 148 1.27 -13.52 -7.09
CA THR A 148 -0.17 -13.45 -7.33
C THR A 148 -0.90 -14.49 -6.50
N GLU A 149 -2.08 -14.13 -6.00
CA GLU A 149 -2.95 -15.02 -5.24
C GLU A 149 -4.41 -14.74 -5.61
N VAL A 150 -5.22 -15.79 -5.76
CA VAL A 150 -6.66 -15.65 -5.97
C VAL A 150 -7.38 -15.91 -4.65
N ILE A 151 -7.99 -14.88 -4.09
CA ILE A 151 -8.74 -14.92 -2.82
C ILE A 151 -10.18 -14.54 -3.12
N ASP A 152 -11.14 -15.42 -2.81
CA ASP A 152 -12.56 -15.19 -3.03
C ASP A 152 -12.92 -14.74 -4.46
N GLY A 153 -12.25 -15.33 -5.47
CA GLY A 153 -12.44 -14.99 -6.89
C GLY A 153 -11.85 -13.64 -7.31
N ARG A 154 -10.96 -13.07 -6.51
CA ARG A 154 -10.28 -11.80 -6.79
C ARG A 154 -8.78 -11.99 -6.84
N LEU A 155 -8.14 -11.35 -7.81
CA LEU A 155 -6.70 -11.38 -7.97
C LEU A 155 -6.05 -10.37 -7.03
N THR A 156 -5.21 -10.88 -6.14
CA THR A 156 -4.38 -10.11 -5.22
C THR A 156 -2.93 -10.21 -5.65
N ILE A 157 -2.21 -9.09 -5.66
CA ILE A 157 -0.82 -9.00 -6.10
C ILE A 157 0.02 -8.42 -4.96
N ASP A 158 1.08 -9.10 -4.56
CA ASP A 158 2.02 -8.59 -3.55
C ASP A 158 3.08 -7.72 -4.23
N LEU A 159 3.09 -6.42 -3.92
CA LEU A 159 4.01 -5.46 -4.55
C LEU A 159 5.34 -5.32 -3.80
N GLN A 160 5.49 -5.97 -2.65
CA GLN A 160 6.71 -5.91 -1.83
C GLN A 160 7.65 -7.08 -2.12
N ASP A 161 7.11 -8.23 -2.50
CA ASP A 161 7.87 -9.46 -2.73
C ASP A 161 8.02 -9.74 -4.24
N PRO A 162 9.21 -9.50 -4.85
CA PRO A 162 9.44 -9.99 -6.20
C PRO A 162 9.40 -11.53 -6.17
N ALA A 163 8.42 -12.13 -6.82
CA ALA A 163 8.36 -13.57 -6.96
C ALA A 163 9.65 -14.07 -7.62
N ASN A 164 10.23 -15.16 -7.11
CA ASN A 164 11.31 -15.85 -7.82
C ASN A 164 10.78 -16.25 -9.21
N ALA A 165 11.49 -15.88 -10.28
CA ALA A 165 11.10 -16.24 -11.63
C ALA A 165 10.90 -17.76 -11.74
N PRO A 166 9.85 -18.25 -12.42
CA PRO A 166 9.73 -19.68 -12.68
C PRO A 166 10.90 -20.14 -13.55
N ASP A 167 11.58 -21.20 -13.10
CA ASP A 167 12.65 -21.90 -13.81
C ASP A 167 12.18 -22.48 -15.17
#